data_AF-A0A1R0USM4-F1
#
_entry.id   AF-A0A1R0USM4-F1
#
_cell.length_a   1.000
_cell.length_b   1.000
_cell.length_c   1.000
_cell.angle_alpha   90.00
_cell.angle_beta   90.00
_cell.angle_gamma   90.00
#
_symmetry.space_group_name_H-M   'P 1'
#
loop_
_entity.id
_entity.type
_entity.pdbx_description
1 polymer ?
#
loop_
_entity_poly.entity_id
_entity_poly.type
_entity_poly.pdbx_seq_one_letter_code
_entity_poly.pdbx_strand_id
1 'polypeptide(L)'
;MKTTLAVLATAMAIFTSAPAYADPGDQSSAETAVRSAYIDFQTRCTPDDPADFRSIKWENFTPAKEGAGQVIDANPALGGAFRLTWNTFNYAPRWDVKFEFC
;
A
#
# COMPACT_ATOMS: atom_id res chain seq x y z
N MET A 1 57.68 30.64 6.48
CA MET A 1 56.90 29.86 7.48
C MET A 1 55.50 30.45 7.57
N LYS A 2 54.51 29.56 7.77
CA LYS A 2 53.04 29.77 7.89
C LYS A 2 52.24 29.73 6.58
N THR A 3 51.99 28.51 6.11
CA THR A 3 50.87 28.16 5.22
C THR A 3 49.71 27.71 6.12
N THR A 4 48.63 28.49 6.16
CA THR A 4 47.45 28.19 6.99
C THR A 4 46.56 27.20 6.23
N LEU A 5 46.37 26.00 6.78
CA LEU A 5 45.36 25.04 6.32
C LEU A 5 43.97 25.54 6.72
N ALA A 6 43.09 25.74 5.75
CA ALA A 6 41.66 25.87 5.98
C ALA A 6 41.01 24.47 5.87
N VAL A 7 40.57 23.93 7.01
CA VAL A 7 39.76 22.71 7.07
C VAL A 7 38.31 23.10 6.78
N LEU A 8 37.78 22.71 5.62
CA LEU A 8 36.35 22.76 5.34
C LEU A 8 35.67 21.59 6.06
N ALA A 9 34.94 21.91 7.13
CA ALA A 9 34.05 20.97 7.81
C ALA A 9 32.75 20.86 7.00
N THR A 10 32.57 19.74 6.30
CA THR A 10 31.31 19.40 5.64
C THR A 10 30.28 19.01 6.70
N ALA A 11 29.27 19.85 6.93
CA ALA A 11 28.15 19.52 7.80
C ALA A 11 27.24 18.49 7.11
N MET A 12 27.29 17.23 7.57
CA MET A 12 26.24 16.24 7.28
C MET A 12 25.01 16.60 8.10
N ALA A 13 24.02 17.21 7.46
CA ALA A 13 22.69 17.38 8.04
C ALA A 13 22.01 16.00 8.11
N ILE A 14 22.00 15.40 9.30
CA ILE A 14 21.20 14.20 9.59
C ILE A 14 19.76 14.68 9.75
N PHE A 15 18.98 14.63 8.66
CA PHE A 15 17.54 14.79 8.74
C PHE A 15 16.96 13.55 9.42
N THR A 16 16.75 13.61 10.74
CA THR A 16 15.91 12.62 11.42
C THR A 16 14.47 12.93 11.03
N SER A 17 14.01 12.41 9.90
CA SER A 17 12.58 12.41 9.58
C SER A 17 11.87 11.71 10.72
N ALA A 18 11.06 12.46 11.47
CA ALA A 18 10.11 11.89 12.43
C ALA A 18 9.36 10.74 11.73
N PRO A 19 9.03 9.64 12.41
CA PRO A 19 8.25 8.58 11.81
C PRO A 19 6.98 9.23 11.25
N ALA A 20 6.82 9.21 9.93
CA ALA A 20 5.59 9.65 9.30
C ALA A 20 4.48 8.79 9.90
N TYR A 21 3.62 9.40 10.72
CA TYR A 21 2.42 8.71 11.19
C TYR A 21 1.62 8.35 9.94
N ALA A 22 1.61 7.06 9.57
CA ALA A 22 0.79 6.58 8.47
C ALA A 22 -0.67 6.85 8.86
N ASP A 23 -1.38 7.64 8.05
CA ASP A 23 -2.81 7.84 8.26
C ASP A 23 -3.49 6.53 7.86
N PRO A 24 -4.20 5.86 8.78
CA PRO A 24 -4.76 4.54 8.50
C PRO A 24 -5.81 4.57 7.38
N GLY A 25 -6.32 5.75 7.00
CA GLY A 25 -7.22 5.96 5.88
C GLY A 25 -6.54 6.55 4.62
N ASP A 26 -5.22 6.59 4.54
CA ASP A 26 -4.52 7.01 3.32
C ASP A 26 -4.50 5.92 2.23
N GLN A 27 -3.92 6.25 1.08
CA GLN A 27 -3.84 5.32 -0.05
C GLN A 27 -2.86 4.17 0.22
N SER A 28 -1.79 4.40 0.99
CA SER A 28 -0.78 3.37 1.27
C SER A 28 -1.33 2.25 2.16
N SER A 29 -2.09 2.62 3.18
CA SER A 29 -2.84 1.68 4.01
C SER A 29 -3.90 0.93 3.21
N ALA A 30 -4.57 1.58 2.25
CA ALA A 30 -5.52 0.94 1.34
C ALA A 30 -4.83 -0.09 0.43
N GLU A 31 -3.67 0.23 -0.15
CA GLU A 31 -2.89 -0.70 -0.98
C GLU A 31 -2.43 -1.93 -0.18
N THR A 32 -2.03 -1.72 1.07
CA THR A 32 -1.66 -2.81 1.99
C THR A 32 -2.86 -3.72 2.27
N ALA A 33 -4.03 -3.14 2.55
CA ALA A 33 -5.25 -3.90 2.78
C ALA A 33 -5.70 -4.69 1.54
N VAL A 34 -5.66 -4.09 0.35
CA VAL A 34 -6.01 -4.77 -0.91
C VAL A 34 -5.05 -5.92 -1.20
N ARG A 35 -3.73 -5.72 -1.05
CA ARG A 35 -2.75 -6.80 -1.23
C ARG A 35 -3.02 -7.98 -0.28
N SER A 36 -3.19 -7.71 1.01
CA SER A 36 -3.43 -8.77 2.00
C SER A 36 -4.72 -9.52 1.70
N ALA A 37 -5.81 -8.78 1.46
CA ALA A 37 -7.10 -9.38 1.14
C ALA A 37 -7.04 -10.21 -0.15
N TYR A 38 -6.29 -9.77 -1.16
CA TYR A 38 -6.12 -10.49 -2.42
C TYR A 38 -5.39 -11.83 -2.24
N ILE A 39 -4.29 -11.84 -1.48
CA ILE A 39 -3.53 -13.08 -1.21
C ILE A 39 -4.42 -14.09 -0.46
N ASP A 40 -5.15 -13.64 0.56
CA ASP A 40 -6.09 -14.48 1.30
C ASP A 40 -7.27 -14.95 0.42
N PHE A 41 -7.69 -14.11 -0.52
CA PHE A 41 -8.73 -14.42 -1.50
C PHE A 41 -8.28 -15.54 -2.46
N GLN A 42 -7.10 -15.40 -3.07
CA GLN A 42 -6.57 -16.39 -4.02
C GLN A 42 -6.28 -17.73 -3.36
N THR A 43 -5.82 -17.75 -2.12
CA THR A 43 -5.63 -19.01 -1.36
C THR A 43 -6.91 -19.85 -1.29
N ARG A 44 -8.08 -19.21 -1.38
CA ARG A 44 -9.39 -19.88 -1.37
C ARG A 44 -9.95 -20.14 -2.77
N CYS A 45 -9.73 -19.23 -3.72
CA CYS A 45 -10.28 -19.34 -5.08
C CYS A 45 -9.42 -20.18 -6.02
N THR A 46 -8.10 -20.06 -5.94
CA THR A 46 -7.15 -20.73 -6.83
C THR A 46 -6.04 -21.40 -6.03
N PRO A 47 -6.36 -22.41 -5.21
CA PRO A 47 -5.39 -23.03 -4.30
C PRO A 47 -4.18 -23.65 -5.01
N ASP A 48 -4.34 -24.04 -6.29
CA ASP A 48 -3.26 -24.63 -7.11
C ASP A 48 -2.43 -23.59 -7.87
N ASP A 49 -2.93 -22.35 -7.99
CA ASP A 49 -2.28 -21.24 -8.67
C ASP A 49 -2.04 -20.10 -7.67
N PRO A 50 -0.85 -20.03 -7.04
CA PRO A 50 -0.58 -19.05 -6.00
C PRO A 50 -0.58 -17.62 -6.56
N ALA A 51 -1.09 -16.68 -5.76
CA ALA A 51 -1.07 -15.26 -6.07
C ALA A 51 0.36 -14.72 -6.28
N ASP A 52 0.55 -13.93 -7.32
CA ASP A 52 1.77 -13.17 -7.58
C ASP A 52 1.41 -11.70 -7.83
N PHE A 53 1.02 -11.04 -6.74
CA PHE A 53 0.62 -9.64 -6.74
C PHE A 53 1.75 -8.74 -7.28
N ARG A 54 1.46 -7.93 -8.30
CA ARG A 54 2.41 -6.96 -8.87
C ARG A 54 2.08 -5.53 -8.47
N SER A 55 0.85 -5.10 -8.73
CA SER A 55 0.46 -3.71 -8.49
C SER A 55 -1.07 -3.55 -8.41
N ILE A 56 -1.49 -2.34 -8.06
CA ILE A 56 -2.89 -1.90 -8.16
C ILE A 56 -2.97 -0.83 -9.23
N LYS A 57 -3.96 -0.96 -10.11
CA LYS A 57 -4.40 0.10 -11.01
C LYS A 57 -5.65 0.75 -10.41
N TRP A 58 -5.50 1.93 -9.84
CA TRP A 58 -6.60 2.69 -9.24
C TRP A 58 -7.53 3.27 -10.31
N GLU A 59 -8.84 3.17 -10.07
CA GLU A 59 -9.86 3.87 -10.86
C GLU A 59 -10.35 5.12 -10.12
N ASN A 60 -10.56 4.99 -8.81
CA ASN A 60 -10.86 6.10 -7.91
C ASN A 60 -10.38 5.78 -6.50
N PHE A 61 -10.07 6.82 -5.73
CA PHE A 61 -9.72 6.70 -4.33
C PHE A 61 -10.10 7.99 -3.58
N THR A 62 -10.83 7.83 -2.47
CA THR A 62 -11.13 8.90 -1.52
C THR A 62 -10.63 8.48 -0.14
N PRO A 63 -9.63 9.17 0.43
CA PRO A 63 -9.08 8.85 1.75
C PRO A 63 -10.15 8.69 2.82
N ALA A 64 -9.99 7.70 3.69
CA ALA A 64 -10.90 7.37 4.80
C ALA A 64 -12.38 7.27 4.41
N LYS A 65 -12.67 6.87 3.17
CA LYS A 65 -14.05 6.74 2.68
C LYS A 65 -14.25 5.52 1.78
N GLU A 66 -13.65 5.52 0.60
CA GLU A 66 -13.92 4.51 -0.43
C GLU A 66 -12.86 4.51 -1.54
N GLY A 67 -12.87 3.45 -2.35
CA GLY A 67 -12.05 3.36 -3.54
C GLY A 67 -12.42 2.15 -4.39
N ALA A 68 -11.91 2.15 -5.62
CA ALA A 68 -12.04 1.02 -6.53
C ALA A 68 -10.85 0.97 -7.50
N GLY A 69 -10.58 -0.22 -8.02
CA GLY A 69 -9.52 -0.44 -8.97
C GLY A 69 -9.40 -1.89 -9.38
N GLN A 70 -8.24 -2.22 -9.92
CA GLN A 70 -7.90 -3.56 -10.38
C GLN A 70 -6.57 -4.02 -9.77
N VAL A 71 -6.55 -5.25 -9.26
CA VAL A 71 -5.30 -5.94 -8.92
C VAL A 71 -4.67 -6.45 -10.19
N ILE A 72 -3.38 -6.15 -10.37
CA ILE A 72 -2.55 -6.71 -11.43
C ILE A 72 -1.68 -7.80 -10.81
N ASP A 73 -1.91 -9.03 -11.27
CA ASP A 73 -1.13 -10.21 -10.94
C ASP A 73 -0.18 -10.56 -12.09
N ALA A 74 0.87 -11.33 -11.82
CA ALA A 74 1.75 -11.87 -12.86
C ALA A 74 1.00 -12.78 -13.82
N ASN A 75 0.01 -13.54 -13.32
CA ASN A 75 -0.95 -14.26 -14.14
C ASN A 75 -2.18 -13.37 -14.40
N PRO A 76 -2.39 -12.88 -15.64
CA PRO A 76 -3.50 -11.98 -15.94
C PRO A 76 -4.89 -12.59 -15.69
N ALA A 77 -4.99 -13.91 -15.57
CA ALA A 77 -6.25 -14.59 -15.27
C ALA A 77 -6.65 -14.52 -13.78
N LEU A 78 -5.71 -14.22 -12.87
CA LEU A 78 -5.96 -14.15 -11.42
C LEU A 78 -6.27 -12.73 -10.92
N GLY A 79 -5.73 -11.71 -11.61
CA GLY A 79 -6.04 -10.32 -11.31
C GLY A 79 -7.49 -9.95 -11.60
N GLY A 80 -7.96 -8.84 -11.04
CA GLY A 80 -9.34 -8.42 -11.27
C GLY A 80 -9.79 -7.21 -10.45
N ALA A 81 -11.05 -6.84 -10.63
CA ALA A 81 -11.64 -5.67 -10.02
C ALA A 81 -11.88 -5.84 -8.51
N PHE A 82 -11.67 -4.76 -7.76
CA PHE A 82 -11.99 -4.68 -6.35
C PHE A 82 -12.72 -3.37 -6.01
N ARG A 83 -13.43 -3.39 -4.90
CA ARG A 83 -13.94 -2.21 -4.20
C ARG A 83 -13.46 -2.22 -2.76
N LEU A 84 -13.26 -1.04 -2.20
CA LEU A 84 -12.97 -0.87 -0.79
C LEU A 84 -13.81 0.23 -0.17
N THR A 85 -14.14 0.04 1.09
CA THR A 85 -14.91 0.97 1.91
C THR A 85 -14.23 1.13 3.25
N TRP A 86 -14.17 2.37 3.74
CA TRP A 86 -13.63 2.66 5.06
C TRP A 86 -14.63 2.26 6.13
N ASN A 87 -14.24 1.30 6.95
CA ASN A 87 -15.01 0.82 8.07
C ASN A 87 -14.51 1.46 9.35
N THR A 88 -15.33 2.32 9.95
CA THR A 88 -15.03 3.00 11.23
C THR A 88 -15.65 2.29 12.44
N PHE A 89 -16.30 1.14 12.26
CA PHE A 89 -16.91 0.39 13.35
C PHE A 89 -15.84 -0.30 14.22
N ASN A 90 -16.13 -0.46 15.51
CA ASN A 90 -15.34 -1.19 16.50
C ASN A 90 -13.99 -0.58 16.93
N TYR A 91 -13.87 0.76 16.98
CA TYR A 91 -12.71 1.49 17.51
C TYR A 91 -11.37 1.25 16.79
N ALA A 92 -11.33 0.39 15.78
CA ALA A 92 -10.17 0.07 14.96
C ALA A 92 -10.56 0.28 13.48
N PRO A 93 -10.43 1.52 12.97
CA PRO A 93 -10.88 1.82 11.63
C PRO A 93 -9.96 1.13 10.60
N ARG A 94 -10.54 0.59 9.54
CA ARG A 94 -9.84 -0.23 8.55
C ARG A 94 -10.51 -0.18 7.19
N TRP A 95 -9.78 -0.62 6.17
CA TRP A 95 -10.34 -0.87 4.85
C TRP A 95 -10.99 -2.25 4.79
N ASP A 96 -12.29 -2.30 4.47
CA ASP A 96 -12.94 -3.54 4.07
C ASP A 96 -12.84 -3.66 2.54
N VAL A 97 -12.24 -4.75 2.05
CA VAL A 97 -11.99 -4.99 0.62
C VAL A 97 -12.90 -6.10 0.11
N LYS A 98 -13.48 -5.90 -1.08
CA LYS A 98 -14.30 -6.88 -1.79
C LYS A 98 -13.78 -7.08 -3.20
N PHE A 99 -13.66 -8.34 -3.61
CA PHE A 99 -13.34 -8.74 -4.97
C PHE A 99 -14.62 -9.18 -5.67
N GLU A 100 -14.76 -8.84 -6.95
CA GLU A 100 -15.96 -9.14 -7.76
C GLU A 100 -15.81 -10.40 -8.64
N PHE A 101 -14.81 -11.23 -8.36
CA PHE A 101 -14.44 -12.39 -9.18
C PHE A 101 -14.01 -13.58 -8.32
N CYS A 102 -14.13 -14.79 -8.86
CA CYS A 102 -13.56 -16.08 -8.49
C CYS A 102 -13.88 -17.00 -9.69
#